data_AF-A0A1I7WKB2-F1
#
_entry.id   AF-A0A1I7WKB2-F1
#
_cell.length_a   1.000
_cell.length_b   1.000
_cell.length_c   1.000
_cell.angle_alpha   90.00
_cell.angle_beta   90.00
_cell.angle_gamma   90.00
#
_symmetry.space_group_name_H-M   'P 1'
#
loop_
_entity.id
_entity.type
_entity.pdbx_description
1 polymer ?
#
loop_
_entity_poly.entity_id
_entity_poly.type
_entity_poly.pdbx_seq_one_letter_code
_entity_poly.pdbx_strand_id
1 'polypeptide(L)'
;MLATRAMATAEMTNKWVSALTDDSAGITTFASCISLSDMYGDGDTKLVLAHIGSSKFNMRLKVYKGVSVIAESALADVPTAVVSFNNEKITLPSLAIASGAFIRIYKNLKPYYQYSTPSTPIHIVEQEAWSKASQQELTHEELFTVIKGLANEVSLNTKEVKEKREE
;
A
#
# COMPACT_ATOMS: atom_id res chain seq x y z
N MET A 1 -50.34 0.94 44.41
CA MET A 1 -50.30 0.91 42.94
C MET A 1 -49.12 1.75 42.49
N LEU A 2 -47.99 1.11 42.14
CA LEU A 2 -46.95 1.63 41.24
C LEU A 2 -45.85 0.56 41.16
N ALA A 3 -45.97 -0.29 40.13
CA ALA A 3 -44.93 -1.22 39.75
C ALA A 3 -43.86 -0.42 39.00
N THR A 4 -42.71 -0.20 39.63
CA THR A 4 -41.54 0.37 38.96
C THR A 4 -40.99 -0.69 38.01
N ARG A 5 -41.16 -0.43 36.71
CA ARG A 5 -40.69 -1.26 35.61
C ARG A 5 -39.17 -1.25 35.61
N ALA A 6 -38.55 -2.38 35.96
CA ALA A 6 -37.12 -2.56 35.74
C ALA A 6 -36.83 -2.49 34.24
N MET A 7 -36.02 -1.52 33.81
CA MET A 7 -35.42 -1.51 32.49
C MET A 7 -34.47 -2.71 32.43
N ALA A 8 -34.81 -3.71 31.63
CA ALA A 8 -33.85 -4.72 31.22
C ALA A 8 -32.78 -4.02 30.36
N THR A 9 -31.62 -3.76 30.96
CA THR A 9 -30.40 -3.49 30.20
C THR A 9 -30.10 -4.74 29.40
N ALA A 10 -30.21 -4.65 28.07
CA ALA A 10 -29.82 -5.75 27.19
C ALA A 10 -28.34 -6.06 27.48
N GLU A 11 -28.07 -7.20 28.11
CA GLU A 11 -26.71 -7.72 28.20
C GLU A 11 -26.23 -7.94 26.77
N MET A 12 -25.28 -7.12 26.33
CA MET A 12 -24.60 -7.34 25.06
C MET A 12 -23.73 -8.59 25.20
N THR A 13 -24.35 -9.76 25.05
CA THR A 13 -23.63 -11.04 25.02
C THR A 13 -22.71 -11.03 23.80
N ASN A 14 -21.40 -11.04 24.06
CA ASN A 14 -20.40 -11.13 23.01
C ASN A 14 -20.61 -12.43 22.20
N LYS A 15 -20.85 -12.31 20.89
CA LYS A 15 -21.07 -13.44 19.98
C LYS A 15 -19.79 -13.95 19.31
N TRP A 16 -18.65 -13.32 19.60
CA TRP A 16 -17.36 -13.71 19.04
C TRP A 16 -16.79 -14.93 19.76
N VAL A 17 -16.27 -15.88 18.99
CA VAL A 17 -15.47 -16.99 19.49
C VAL A 17 -14.00 -16.65 19.27
N SER A 18 -13.20 -16.65 20.33
CA SER A 18 -11.75 -16.46 20.21
C SER A 18 -11.13 -17.71 19.60
N ALA A 19 -10.72 -17.62 18.33
CA ALA A 19 -10.10 -18.73 17.61
C ALA A 19 -8.59 -18.83 17.86
N LEU A 20 -7.90 -17.69 17.93
CA LEU A 20 -6.45 -17.60 18.14
C LEU A 20 -6.08 -16.24 18.74
N THR A 21 -5.11 -16.24 19.65
CA THR A 21 -4.40 -15.03 20.08
C THR A 21 -2.93 -15.42 20.26
N ASP A 22 -2.02 -14.72 19.59
CA ASP A 22 -0.58 -14.98 19.63
C ASP A 22 0.19 -13.65 19.68
N ASP A 23 0.58 -13.26 20.88
CA ASP A 23 1.35 -12.04 21.14
C ASP A 23 2.83 -12.17 20.73
N SER A 24 3.29 -13.40 20.43
CA SER A 24 4.66 -13.71 20.05
C SER A 24 4.88 -13.77 18.53
N ALA A 25 3.82 -13.61 17.73
CA ALA A 25 3.87 -13.72 16.27
C ALA A 25 4.81 -12.70 15.59
N GLY A 26 5.11 -11.57 16.26
CA GLY A 26 6.08 -10.57 15.77
C GLY A 26 5.70 -9.94 14.43
N ILE A 27 4.39 -9.84 14.11
CA ILE A 27 3.91 -9.32 12.84
C ILE A 27 3.76 -7.80 12.92
N THR A 28 4.54 -7.08 12.12
CA THR A 28 4.41 -5.64 11.89
C THR A 28 3.96 -5.39 10.45
N THR A 29 2.73 -4.91 10.26
CA THR A 29 2.14 -4.64 8.94
C THR A 29 0.96 -3.65 9.06
N PHE A 30 0.43 -3.21 7.91
CA PHE A 30 -0.80 -2.42 7.82
C PHE A 30 -1.94 -3.29 7.27
N ALA A 31 -3.20 -2.88 7.51
CA ALA A 31 -4.36 -3.58 6.98
C ALA A 31 -4.34 -3.73 5.44
N SER A 32 -3.83 -2.72 4.72
CA SER A 32 -3.67 -2.76 3.26
C SER A 32 -2.64 -3.79 2.78
N CYS A 33 -1.74 -4.22 3.66
CA CYS A 33 -0.67 -5.18 3.38
C CYS A 33 -1.06 -6.62 3.74
N ILE A 34 -2.35 -6.87 3.99
CA ILE A 34 -2.90 -8.18 4.31
C ILE A 34 -3.88 -8.59 3.21
N SER A 35 -3.82 -9.85 2.79
CA SER A 35 -4.75 -10.42 1.82
C SER A 35 -5.03 -11.88 2.11
N LEU A 36 -6.15 -12.39 1.62
CA LEU A 36 -6.52 -13.80 1.66
C LEU A 36 -6.43 -14.36 0.25
N SER A 37 -5.81 -15.51 0.07
CA SER A 37 -5.60 -16.09 -1.25
C SER A 37 -5.50 -17.62 -1.22
N ASP A 38 -6.18 -18.29 -2.15
CA ASP A 38 -5.92 -19.68 -2.52
C ASP A 38 -4.99 -19.73 -3.74
N MET A 39 -3.78 -19.21 -3.59
CA MET A 39 -2.77 -19.18 -4.65
C MET A 39 -2.18 -20.55 -4.99
N TYR A 40 -2.49 -21.59 -4.20
CA TYR A 40 -2.09 -22.98 -4.47
C TYR A 40 -3.18 -23.76 -5.20
N GLY A 41 -4.44 -23.29 -5.17
CA GLY A 41 -5.58 -24.00 -5.74
C GLY A 41 -5.95 -25.27 -4.96
N ASP A 42 -5.57 -25.33 -3.68
CA ASP A 42 -5.82 -26.49 -2.82
C ASP A 42 -7.18 -26.40 -2.10
N GLY A 43 -7.97 -25.36 -2.38
CA GLY A 43 -9.24 -25.07 -1.72
C GLY A 43 -9.08 -24.51 -0.30
N ASP A 44 -7.84 -24.25 0.14
CA ASP A 44 -7.52 -23.79 1.47
C ASP A 44 -6.92 -22.37 1.39
N THR A 45 -7.74 -21.38 1.76
CA THR A 45 -7.36 -19.97 1.68
C THR A 45 -6.28 -19.64 2.70
N LYS A 46 -5.15 -19.12 2.22
CA LYS A 46 -4.03 -18.71 3.05
C LYS A 46 -4.09 -17.24 3.41
N LEU A 47 -3.60 -16.91 4.59
CA LEU A 47 -3.35 -15.53 5.00
C LEU A 47 -2.00 -15.09 4.43
N VAL A 48 -2.02 -14.09 3.56
CA VAL A 48 -0.85 -13.47 2.97
C VAL A 48 -0.66 -12.11 3.62
N LEU A 49 0.56 -11.82 4.08
CA LEU A 49 0.88 -10.52 4.65
C LEU A 49 2.25 -10.03 4.20
N ALA A 50 2.35 -8.75 3.91
CA ALA A 50 3.64 -8.10 3.71
C ALA A 50 4.12 -7.51 5.05
N HIS A 51 5.03 -8.23 5.68
CA HIS A 51 5.69 -7.84 6.91
C HIS A 51 6.72 -6.74 6.62
N ILE A 52 6.60 -5.61 7.31
CA ILE A 52 7.46 -4.44 7.14
C ILE A 52 8.78 -4.62 7.91
N GLY A 53 8.76 -5.42 8.98
CA GLY A 53 9.92 -5.59 9.86
C GLY A 53 10.19 -4.38 10.75
N SER A 54 11.40 -4.31 11.29
CA SER A 54 11.86 -3.18 12.10
C SER A 54 12.51 -2.13 11.18
N SER A 55 11.80 -1.01 11.00
CA SER A 55 12.27 0.29 10.48
C SER A 55 13.14 0.34 9.20
N LYS A 56 13.24 -0.75 8.40
CA LYS A 56 13.79 -0.89 7.02
C LYS A 56 14.47 -2.24 6.75
N PHE A 57 14.69 -3.07 7.78
CA PHE A 57 15.33 -4.37 7.62
C PHE A 57 14.31 -5.51 7.76
N ASN A 58 14.52 -6.59 7.01
CA ASN A 58 13.72 -7.83 7.03
C ASN A 58 12.27 -7.72 6.52
N MET A 59 12.04 -6.92 5.48
CA MET A 59 10.74 -6.91 4.80
C MET A 59 10.50 -8.25 4.10
N ARG A 60 9.36 -8.88 4.40
CA ARG A 60 9.04 -10.25 3.93
C ARG A 60 7.57 -10.35 3.55
N LEU A 61 7.28 -10.94 2.41
CA LEU A 61 5.97 -11.50 2.12
C LEU A 61 5.86 -12.83 2.84
N LYS A 62 4.96 -12.96 3.81
CA LYS A 62 4.73 -14.18 4.57
C LYS A 62 3.39 -14.79 4.19
N VAL A 63 3.36 -16.12 4.19
CA VAL A 63 2.14 -16.90 3.96
C VAL A 63 1.89 -17.81 5.14
N TYR A 64 0.70 -17.72 5.70
CA TYR A 64 0.25 -18.54 6.81
C TYR A 64 -0.80 -19.56 6.36
N LYS A 65 -0.67 -20.79 6.89
CA LYS A 65 -1.69 -21.83 6.87
C LYS A 65 -2.03 -22.15 8.32
N GLY A 66 -3.24 -21.80 8.75
CA GLY A 66 -3.59 -21.80 10.17
C GLY A 66 -2.66 -20.87 10.97
N VAL A 67 -1.96 -21.42 11.95
CA VAL A 67 -1.04 -20.68 12.83
C VAL A 67 0.42 -20.68 12.35
N SER A 68 0.73 -21.43 11.29
CA SER A 68 2.11 -21.65 10.84
C SER A 68 2.44 -20.86 9.58
N VAL A 69 3.63 -20.27 9.53
CA VAL A 69 4.20 -19.73 8.30
C VAL A 69 4.65 -20.88 7.41
N ILE A 70 4.10 -20.98 6.22
CA ILE A 70 4.43 -22.03 5.25
C ILE A 70 5.37 -21.55 4.14
N ALA A 71 5.49 -20.23 3.96
CA ALA A 71 6.41 -19.66 2.99
C ALA A 71 6.73 -18.20 3.29
N GLU A 72 7.94 -17.80 2.94
CA GLU A 72 8.40 -16.42 3.01
C GLU A 72 9.19 -16.03 1.76
N SER A 73 9.05 -14.78 1.33
CA SER A 73 9.82 -14.20 0.23
C SER A 73 10.31 -12.81 0.60
N ALA A 74 11.55 -12.46 0.27
CA ALA A 74 12.08 -11.14 0.54
C ALA A 74 11.38 -10.08 -0.33
N LEU A 75 11.05 -8.94 0.28
CA LEU A 75 10.54 -7.77 -0.42
C LEU A 75 11.69 -6.81 -0.70
N ALA A 76 11.66 -6.17 -1.87
CA ALA A 76 12.70 -5.25 -2.30
C ALA A 76 12.61 -3.87 -1.62
N ASP A 77 11.41 -3.49 -1.19
CA ASP A 77 11.11 -2.17 -0.63
C ASP A 77 9.90 -2.24 0.30
N VAL A 78 9.62 -1.16 1.01
CA VAL A 78 8.53 -1.05 1.99
C VAL A 78 7.19 -1.27 1.27
N PRO A 79 6.40 -2.28 1.69
CA PRO A 79 5.11 -2.55 1.08
C PRO A 79 4.08 -1.50 1.50
N THR A 80 3.28 -1.05 0.53
CA THR A 80 2.13 -0.16 0.76
C THR A 80 0.81 -0.92 0.71
N ALA A 81 0.73 -1.93 -0.16
CA ALA A 81 -0.45 -2.78 -0.29
C ALA A 81 -0.12 -4.16 -0.84
N VAL A 82 -0.96 -5.15 -0.49
CA VAL A 82 -0.96 -6.50 -1.07
C VAL A 82 -2.37 -6.84 -1.50
N VAL A 83 -2.51 -7.29 -2.74
CA VAL A 83 -3.79 -7.79 -3.25
C VAL A 83 -3.61 -9.13 -3.94
N SER A 84 -4.58 -10.02 -3.72
CA SER A 84 -4.72 -11.24 -4.53
C SER A 84 -5.67 -10.98 -5.69
N PHE A 85 -5.27 -11.42 -6.89
CA PHE A 85 -6.05 -11.20 -8.09
C PHE A 85 -5.83 -12.31 -9.11
N ASN A 86 -6.82 -12.56 -9.96
CA ASN A 86 -6.71 -13.51 -11.06
C ASN A 86 -6.32 -12.76 -12.33
N ASN A 87 -5.18 -13.12 -12.93
CA ASN A 87 -4.73 -12.54 -14.18
C ASN A 87 -5.62 -12.95 -15.36
N GLU A 88 -6.13 -14.18 -15.34
CA GLU A 88 -7.01 -14.75 -16.35
C GLU A 88 -8.12 -15.60 -15.69
N LYS A 89 -9.14 -15.98 -16.46
CA LYS A 89 -10.32 -16.71 -15.94
C LYS A 89 -10.01 -18.10 -15.35
N ILE A 90 -8.90 -18.74 -15.73
CA ILE A 90 -8.57 -20.14 -15.37
C ILE A 90 -7.27 -20.23 -14.56
N THR A 91 -6.62 -19.10 -14.26
CA THR A 91 -5.34 -19.12 -13.53
C THR A 91 -5.55 -19.04 -12.03
N LEU A 92 -4.67 -19.71 -11.28
CA LEU A 92 -4.55 -19.49 -9.84
C LEU A 92 -4.28 -18.01 -9.53
N PRO A 93 -4.79 -17.51 -8.40
CA PRO A 93 -4.55 -16.14 -7.99
C PRO A 93 -3.06 -15.81 -7.92
N SER A 94 -2.71 -14.68 -8.50
CA SER A 94 -1.42 -14.03 -8.33
C SER A 94 -1.49 -13.06 -7.15
N LEU A 95 -0.34 -12.67 -6.63
CA LEU A 95 -0.22 -11.64 -5.60
C LEU A 95 0.43 -10.41 -6.22
N ALA A 96 -0.20 -9.25 -6.10
CA ALA A 96 0.40 -7.97 -6.46
C ALA A 96 0.78 -7.21 -5.19
N ILE A 97 2.04 -6.79 -5.13
CA ILE A 97 2.60 -6.03 -4.01
C ILE A 97 2.98 -4.66 -4.56
N ALA A 98 2.39 -3.61 -4.00
CA ALA A 98 2.76 -2.23 -4.30
C ALA A 98 3.88 -1.78 -3.34
N SER A 99 4.95 -1.23 -3.89
CA SER A 99 6.07 -0.65 -3.11
C SER A 99 6.70 0.48 -3.90
N GLY A 100 6.71 1.70 -3.34
CA GLY A 100 7.20 2.90 -4.04
C GLY A 100 6.48 3.13 -5.38
N ALA A 101 7.26 3.29 -6.45
CA ALA A 101 6.78 3.46 -7.83
C ALA A 101 6.55 2.12 -8.56
N PHE A 102 6.56 0.99 -7.86
CA PHE A 102 6.53 -0.34 -8.47
C PHE A 102 5.34 -1.17 -7.99
N ILE A 103 4.78 -1.95 -8.92
CA ILE A 103 3.87 -3.06 -8.60
C ILE A 103 4.55 -4.35 -9.01
N ARG A 104 4.84 -5.22 -8.03
CA ARG A 104 5.49 -6.52 -8.25
C ARG A 104 4.46 -7.62 -8.18
N ILE A 105 4.35 -8.39 -9.25
CA ILE A 105 3.46 -9.54 -9.35
C ILE A 105 4.25 -10.79 -9.01
N TYR A 106 3.73 -11.57 -8.06
CA TYR A 106 4.25 -12.86 -7.63
C TYR A 106 3.28 -13.96 -8.07
N LYS A 107 3.82 -14.98 -8.73
CA LYS A 107 3.11 -16.23 -9.05
C LYS A 107 3.76 -17.34 -8.25
N ASN A 108 2.96 -18.09 -7.48
CA ASN A 108 3.47 -19.15 -6.58
C ASN A 108 4.61 -18.64 -5.68
N LEU A 109 4.46 -17.42 -5.15
CA LEU A 109 5.44 -16.71 -4.30
C LEU A 109 6.81 -16.42 -4.92
N LYS A 110 6.95 -16.63 -6.24
CA LYS A 110 8.11 -16.24 -7.01
C LYS A 110 7.82 -14.93 -7.74
N PRO A 111 8.75 -13.95 -7.74
CA PRO A 111 8.63 -12.77 -8.57
C PRO A 111 8.42 -13.17 -10.04
N TYR A 112 7.39 -12.63 -10.67
CA TYR A 112 7.01 -12.94 -12.04
C TYR A 112 7.12 -11.72 -12.96
N TYR A 113 6.66 -10.57 -12.48
CA TYR A 113 6.65 -9.33 -13.26
C TYR A 113 6.81 -8.11 -12.34
N GLN A 114 7.42 -7.05 -12.86
CA GLN A 114 7.51 -5.76 -12.20
C GLN A 114 6.98 -4.69 -13.15
N TYR A 115 5.92 -4.02 -12.73
CA TYR A 115 5.43 -2.80 -13.35
C TYR A 115 6.11 -1.60 -12.70
N SER A 116 6.55 -0.62 -13.50
CA SER A 116 7.01 0.67 -13.03
C SER A 116 5.97 1.72 -13.41
N THR A 117 5.53 2.53 -12.46
CA THR A 117 4.60 3.62 -12.76
C THR A 117 5.26 4.59 -13.74
N PRO A 118 4.53 5.08 -14.77
CA PRO A 118 5.08 6.05 -15.71
C PRO A 118 5.53 7.31 -14.98
N SER A 119 6.73 7.81 -15.30
CA SER A 119 7.19 9.10 -14.77
C SER A 119 6.42 10.23 -15.44
N THR A 120 5.95 11.19 -14.63
CA THR A 120 5.41 12.44 -15.15
C THR A 120 6.55 13.27 -15.75
N PRO A 121 6.37 13.89 -16.94
CA PRO A 121 7.38 14.78 -17.49
C PRO A 121 7.60 15.98 -16.56
N ILE A 122 8.86 16.42 -16.45
CA ILE A 122 9.24 17.61 -15.69
C ILE A 122 8.65 18.83 -16.40
N HIS A 123 8.19 19.81 -15.62
CA HIS A 123 7.68 21.05 -16.19
C HIS A 123 8.78 21.81 -16.94
N ILE A 124 8.49 22.34 -18.13
CA ILE A 124 9.51 22.94 -19.01
C ILE A 124 10.29 24.08 -18.33
N VAL A 125 9.59 24.94 -17.58
CA VAL A 125 10.21 26.06 -16.82
C VAL A 125 11.17 25.54 -15.75
N GLU A 126 10.80 24.47 -15.04
CA GLU A 126 11.67 23.86 -14.05
C GLU A 126 12.90 23.23 -14.72
N GLN A 127 12.69 22.51 -15.83
CA GLN A 127 13.78 21.90 -16.59
C GLN A 127 14.78 22.94 -17.11
N GLU A 128 14.31 24.06 -17.65
CA GLU A 128 15.16 25.15 -18.12
C GLU A 128 15.92 25.82 -16.98
N ALA A 129 15.26 26.07 -15.83
CA ALA A 129 15.88 26.69 -14.68
C ALA A 129 17.02 25.83 -14.13
N TRP A 130 16.81 24.51 -14.00
CA TRP A 130 17.85 23.56 -13.59
C TRP A 130 18.99 23.47 -14.60
N SER A 131 18.67 23.50 -15.91
CA SER A 131 19.69 23.49 -16.96
C SER A 131 20.59 24.73 -16.88
N LYS A 132 20.02 25.94 -16.77
CA LYS A 132 20.77 27.20 -16.63
C LYS A 132 21.59 27.25 -15.35
N ALA A 133 21.03 26.78 -14.24
CA ALA A 133 21.76 26.69 -12.97
C ALA A 133 22.97 25.75 -13.07
N SER A 134 22.83 24.60 -13.76
CA SER A 134 23.95 23.67 -13.98
C SER A 134 25.08 24.27 -14.83
N GLN A 135 24.74 25.23 -15.70
CA GLN A 135 25.67 25.96 -16.55
C GLN A 135 26.22 27.24 -15.89
N GLN A 136 25.89 27.50 -14.61
CA GLN A 136 26.27 28.71 -13.87
C GLN A 136 25.73 30.02 -14.47
N GLU A 137 24.69 29.94 -15.32
CA GLU A 137 24.02 31.11 -15.90
C GLU A 137 22.95 31.70 -14.97
N LEU A 138 22.67 31.02 -13.86
CA LEU A 138 21.59 31.35 -12.95
C LEU A 138 22.06 31.12 -11.51
N THR A 139 21.93 32.15 -10.68
CA THR A 139 22.34 32.08 -9.26
C THR A 139 21.37 31.23 -8.44
N HIS A 140 21.80 30.78 -7.27
CA HIS A 140 20.94 30.02 -6.35
C HIS A 140 19.66 30.78 -5.95
N GLU A 141 19.75 32.10 -5.76
CA GLU A 141 18.60 32.95 -5.40
C GLU A 141 17.59 33.10 -6.54
N GLU A 142 18.09 33.27 -7.76
CA GLU A 142 17.25 33.32 -8.97
C GLU A 142 16.55 31.97 -9.20
N LEU A 143 17.26 30.85 -9.02
CA LEU A 143 16.71 29.51 -9.20
C LEU A 143 15.57 29.27 -8.22
N PHE A 144 15.81 29.58 -6.94
CA PHE A 144 14.80 29.47 -5.91
C PHE A 144 13.57 30.32 -6.22
N THR A 145 13.77 31.53 -6.73
CA THR A 145 12.67 32.44 -7.12
C THR A 145 11.83 31.85 -8.25
N VAL A 146 12.46 31.31 -9.30
CA VAL A 146 11.77 30.67 -10.43
C VAL A 146 10.99 29.44 -9.99
N ILE A 147 11.61 28.53 -9.24
CA ILE A 147 10.95 27.29 -8.77
C ILE A 147 9.80 27.61 -7.81
N LYS A 148 9.97 28.57 -6.91
CA LYS A 148 8.91 28.99 -5.98
C LYS A 148 7.75 29.67 -6.72
N GLY A 149 8.02 30.47 -7.74
CA GLY A 149 7.01 31.05 -8.63
C GLY A 149 6.18 29.96 -9.30
N LEU A 150 6.85 29.00 -9.94
CA LEU A 150 6.20 27.87 -10.59
C LEU A 150 5.37 27.02 -9.62
N ALA A 151 5.88 26.75 -8.42
CA ALA A 151 5.15 25.98 -7.40
C ALA A 151 3.81 26.64 -7.02
N ASN A 152 3.77 27.97 -6.96
CA ASN A 152 2.54 28.72 -6.67
C ASN A 152 1.54 28.60 -7.83
N GLU A 153 2.00 28.75 -9.08
CA GLU A 153 1.15 28.64 -10.28
C GLU A 153 0.51 27.25 -10.42
N VAL A 154 1.32 26.19 -10.28
CA VAL A 154 0.86 24.80 -10.38
C VAL A 154 -0.13 24.45 -9.26
N SER A 155 0.09 24.99 -8.05
CA SER A 155 -0.79 24.77 -6.90
C SER A 155 -2.18 25.38 -7.09
N LEU A 156 -2.28 26.50 -7.81
CA LEU A 156 -3.55 27.17 -8.12
C LEU A 156 -4.33 26.39 -9.19
N ASN A 157 -3.67 25.96 -10.26
CA ASN A 157 -4.31 25.19 -11.34
C ASN A 157 -4.87 23.85 -10.86
N THR A 158 -4.25 23.22 -9.86
CA THR A 158 -4.74 21.94 -9.32
C THR A 158 -6.05 22.09 -8.54
N LYS A 159 -6.35 23.28 -7.99
CA LYS A 159 -7.59 23.54 -7.25
C LYS A 159 -8.78 23.71 -8.19
N GLU A 160 -8.60 24.45 -9.29
CA GLU A 160 -9.65 24.67 -10.30
C GLU A 160 -10.09 23.35 -10.99
N VAL A 161 -9.16 22.40 -11.17
CA VAL A 161 -9.47 21.09 -11.76
C VAL A 161 -10.26 20.18 -10.80
N LYS A 162 -10.13 20.38 -9.48
CA LYS A 162 -10.92 19.64 -8.48
C LYS A 162 -12.34 20.19 -8.39
N GLU A 163 -12.52 21.51 -8.39
CA GLU A 163 -13.86 22.13 -8.38
C GLU A 163 -14.70 21.73 -9.60
N LYS A 164 -14.11 21.65 -10.80
CA LYS A 164 -14.80 21.19 -12.01
C LYS A 164 -15.16 19.70 -12.07
N ARG A 165 -14.67 18.88 -11.14
CA ARG A 165 -15.01 17.44 -11.04
C ARG A 165 -16.09 17.15 -10.00
N GLU A 166 -16.47 18.15 -9.21
CA GLU A 166 -17.48 18.04 -8.15
C GLU A 166 -18.83 18.69 -8.55
N GLU A 167 -18.94 19.23 -9.78
CA GLU A 167 -20.18 19.63 -10.45
C GLU A 167 -20.60 18.61 -11.52
#